data_AF-A0AAW6KL57-F1
#
_entry.id   AF-A0AAW6KL57-F1
#
_cell.length_a   1.000
_cell.length_b   1.000
_cell.length_c   1.000
_cell.angle_alpha   90.00
_cell.angle_beta   90.00
_cell.angle_gamma   90.00
#
_symmetry.space_group_name_H-M   'P 1'
#
loop_
_entity.id
_entity.type
_entity.pdbx_description
1 polymer ?
#
loop_
_entity_poly.entity_id
_entity_poly.type
_entity_poly.pdbx_seq_one_letter_code
_entity_poly.pdbx_strand_id
1 'polypeptide(L)'
;MFDTNALTINTEVNEEEDIIAKPQANKAVSYTDSVKFFGAPVTTYRVSVNYSVTKGKVKKINSSSAYVVRNWNPVVRTELNPGGKNAWVTGDNKAAVTGSFFYRIGPLKDFAVQLGNVHLKAVGDKNGKRTYKKTRLD
;
A
#
# COMPACT_ATOMS: atom_id res chain seq x y z
N MET A 1 -12.41 4.65 -79.99
CA MET A 1 -12.10 5.67 -78.97
C MET A 1 -12.92 5.31 -77.75
N PHE A 2 -12.28 4.89 -76.67
CA PHE A 2 -12.95 4.60 -75.39
C PHE A 2 -12.32 5.52 -74.35
N ASP A 3 -13.12 6.46 -73.83
CA ASP A 3 -12.73 7.33 -72.73
C ASP A 3 -12.61 6.52 -71.44
N THR A 4 -11.46 6.63 -70.78
CA THR A 4 -11.25 6.02 -69.46
C THR A 4 -11.34 7.14 -68.41
N ASN A 5 -12.48 7.23 -67.73
CA ASN A 5 -12.62 8.07 -66.55
C ASN A 5 -11.73 7.51 -65.43
N ALA A 6 -10.69 8.26 -65.08
CA ALA A 6 -9.88 7.97 -63.90
C ALA A 6 -10.69 8.28 -62.64
N LEU A 7 -11.00 7.25 -61.86
CA LEU A 7 -11.63 7.37 -60.55
C LEU A 7 -10.55 7.76 -59.53
N THR A 8 -10.48 9.02 -59.13
CA THR A 8 -9.59 9.46 -58.04
C THR A 8 -10.21 9.04 -56.71
N ILE A 9 -9.63 8.02 -56.07
CA ILE A 9 -10.01 7.59 -54.73
C ILE A 9 -9.29 8.48 -53.72
N ASN A 10 -10.00 9.45 -53.15
CA ASN A 10 -9.52 10.21 -52.00
C ASN A 10 -9.53 9.27 -50.78
N THR A 11 -8.37 8.71 -50.45
CA THR A 11 -8.18 7.96 -49.21
C THR A 11 -7.93 8.98 -48.10
N GLU A 12 -8.96 9.30 -47.32
CA GLU A 12 -8.79 10.01 -46.05
C GLU A 12 -7.98 9.10 -45.11
N VAL A 13 -6.73 9.45 -44.89
CA VAL A 13 -5.86 8.78 -43.92
C VAL A 13 -6.35 9.19 -42.54
N ASN A 14 -7.19 8.37 -41.95
CA ASN A 14 -7.54 8.50 -40.54
C ASN A 14 -6.30 8.08 -39.74
N GLU A 15 -5.62 9.05 -39.11
CA GLU A 15 -4.51 8.79 -38.20
C GLU A 15 -5.06 8.02 -36.98
N GLU A 16 -5.01 6.69 -37.05
CA GLU A 16 -5.17 5.86 -35.86
C GLU A 16 -3.99 6.17 -34.94
N GLU A 17 -4.22 6.97 -33.89
CA GLU A 17 -3.28 7.11 -32.80
C GLU A 17 -2.95 5.71 -32.26
N ASP A 18 -1.75 5.24 -32.59
CA ASP A 18 -1.18 4.00 -32.09
C ASP A 18 -1.15 4.08 -30.55
N ILE A 19 -2.13 3.47 -29.89
CA ILE A 19 -2.23 3.34 -28.44
C ILE A 19 -1.15 2.38 -27.97
N ILE A 20 0.10 2.83 -28.00
CA ILE A 20 1.22 2.17 -27.34
C ILE A 20 0.90 2.20 -25.85
N ALA A 21 0.27 1.13 -25.36
CA ALA A 21 -0.03 0.90 -23.96
C ALA A 21 1.28 0.94 -23.19
N LYS A 22 1.55 2.07 -22.53
CA LYS A 22 2.80 2.25 -21.81
C LYS A 22 2.91 1.20 -20.71
N PRO A 23 4.10 0.60 -20.49
CA PRO A 23 4.25 -0.51 -19.56
C PRO A 23 3.78 -0.09 -18.15
N GLN A 24 2.72 -0.75 -17.68
CA GLN A 24 2.23 -0.62 -16.31
C GLN A 24 3.01 -1.61 -15.45
N ALA A 25 3.84 -1.11 -14.54
CA ALA A 25 4.59 -1.94 -13.62
C ALA A 25 3.84 -2.04 -12.29
N ASN A 26 3.65 -3.28 -11.80
CA ASN A 26 3.14 -3.50 -10.44
C ASN A 26 4.30 -3.56 -9.46
N LYS A 27 4.17 -2.85 -8.34
CA LYS A 27 5.17 -2.76 -7.28
C LYS A 27 4.53 -3.04 -5.93
N ALA A 28 5.35 -3.50 -5.00
CA ALA A 28 4.93 -3.85 -3.65
C ALA A 28 5.98 -3.38 -2.64
N VAL A 29 5.54 -2.76 -1.55
CA VAL A 29 6.40 -2.44 -0.42
C VAL A 29 5.75 -2.89 0.88
N SER A 30 6.56 -3.30 1.84
CA SER A 30 6.09 -3.68 3.16
C SER A 30 7.07 -3.24 4.23
N TYR A 31 6.55 -3.00 5.42
CA TYR A 31 7.33 -2.72 6.62
C TYR A 31 6.88 -3.65 7.74
N THR A 32 7.86 -4.26 8.39
CA THR A 32 7.67 -5.16 9.52
C THR A 32 8.46 -4.58 10.68
N ASP A 33 7.81 -4.41 11.84
CA ASP A 33 8.49 -3.94 13.03
C ASP A 33 8.11 -4.80 14.24
N SER A 34 9.03 -4.87 15.19
CA SER A 34 8.93 -5.67 16.40
C SER A 34 8.98 -4.74 17.61
N VAL A 35 7.95 -4.84 18.45
CA VAL A 35 7.81 -4.04 19.67
C VAL A 35 7.92 -4.97 20.87
N LYS A 36 8.74 -4.59 21.84
CA LYS A 36 8.75 -5.20 23.17
C LYS A 36 7.85 -4.37 24.06
N PHE A 37 6.90 -5.03 24.71
CA PHE A 37 6.05 -4.41 25.72
C PHE A 37 6.53 -4.87 27.09
N PHE A 38 6.80 -3.93 28.00
CA PHE A 38 7.17 -4.21 29.39
C PHE A 38 8.32 -5.20 29.58
N GLY A 39 9.37 -5.11 28.76
CA GLY A 39 10.54 -6.01 28.82
C GLY A 39 10.26 -7.47 28.42
N ALA A 40 9.01 -7.80 28.10
CA ALA A 40 8.52 -9.13 27.78
C ALA A 40 8.61 -9.41 26.26
N PRO A 41 8.28 -10.62 25.78
CA PRO A 41 8.61 -11.07 24.44
C PRO A 41 7.92 -10.27 23.33
N VAL A 42 8.49 -10.40 22.13
CA VAL A 42 8.30 -9.51 20.98
C VAL A 42 6.93 -9.71 20.33
N THR A 43 6.21 -8.61 20.11
CA THR A 43 5.08 -8.56 19.17
C THR A 43 5.55 -7.99 17.84
N THR A 44 5.25 -8.67 16.74
CA THR A 44 5.65 -8.25 15.39
C THR A 44 4.42 -7.82 14.60
N TYR A 45 4.50 -6.64 14.00
CA TYR A 45 3.46 -6.04 13.17
C TYR A 45 3.95 -5.90 11.72
N ARG A 46 3.02 -5.92 10.77
CA ARG A 46 3.35 -5.67 9.36
C ARG A 46 2.28 -4.84 8.67
N VAL A 47 2.75 -3.92 7.81
CA VAL A 47 1.92 -3.20 6.83
C VAL A 47 2.50 -3.40 5.44
N SER A 48 1.63 -3.54 4.44
CA SER A 48 2.04 -3.72 3.05
C SER A 48 1.10 -3.00 2.09
N VAL A 49 1.64 -2.55 0.96
CA VAL A 49 0.88 -1.90 -0.11
C VAL A 49 1.38 -2.35 -1.47
N ASN A 50 0.43 -2.71 -2.34
CA ASN A 50 0.63 -3.03 -3.74
C ASN A 50 0.05 -1.90 -4.59
N TYR A 51 0.78 -1.46 -5.60
CA TYR A 51 0.41 -0.30 -6.41
C TYR A 51 0.93 -0.42 -7.84
N SER A 52 0.32 0.33 -8.75
CA SER A 52 0.74 0.39 -10.15
C SER A 52 1.45 1.69 -10.47
N VAL A 53 2.50 1.58 -11.27
CA VAL A 53 3.31 2.68 -11.79
C VAL A 53 3.14 2.74 -13.29
N THR A 54 2.79 3.91 -13.82
CA THR A 54 2.65 4.16 -15.25
C THR A 54 3.30 5.50 -15.59
N LYS A 55 4.07 5.59 -16.67
CA LYS A 55 4.83 6.80 -17.05
C LYS A 55 5.73 7.30 -15.88
N GLY A 56 6.31 6.38 -15.12
CA GLY A 56 7.18 6.71 -13.97
C GLY A 56 6.46 7.35 -12.77
N LYS A 57 5.12 7.32 -12.70
CA LYS A 57 4.33 7.85 -11.58
C LYS A 57 3.46 6.76 -10.96
N VAL A 58 3.33 6.77 -9.64
CA VAL A 58 2.35 5.92 -8.94
C VAL A 58 0.95 6.40 -9.30
N LYS A 59 0.12 5.49 -9.84
CA LYS A 59 -1.22 5.83 -10.34
C LYS A 59 -2.32 5.46 -9.37
N LYS A 60 -2.26 4.25 -8.82
CA LYS A 60 -3.28 3.74 -7.92
C LYS A 60 -2.71 2.72 -6.95
N ILE A 61 -3.38 2.60 -5.82
CA ILE A 61 -3.23 1.47 -4.91
C ILE A 61 -4.08 0.32 -5.45
N ASN A 62 -3.48 -0.86 -5.59
CA ASN A 62 -4.16 -2.07 -6.02
C ASN A 62 -4.71 -2.84 -4.82
N SER A 63 -3.92 -2.95 -3.74
CA SER A 63 -4.32 -3.58 -2.49
C SER A 63 -3.42 -3.15 -1.33
N SER A 64 -3.91 -3.30 -0.10
CA SER A 64 -3.15 -2.99 1.12
C SER A 64 -3.50 -3.92 2.28
N SER A 65 -2.54 -4.19 3.15
CA SER A 65 -2.70 -5.03 4.34
C SER A 65 -2.03 -4.42 5.57
N ALA A 66 -2.61 -4.68 6.74
CA ALA A 66 -2.07 -4.32 8.04
C ALA A 66 -2.51 -5.39 9.04
N TYR A 67 -1.58 -6.08 9.68
CA TYR A 67 -1.88 -7.20 10.57
C TYR A 67 -0.76 -7.46 11.58
N VAL A 68 -1.12 -8.13 12.68
CA VAL A 68 -0.16 -8.67 13.66
C VAL A 68 0.40 -9.97 13.07
N VAL A 69 1.71 -10.03 12.88
CA VAL A 69 2.39 -11.22 12.32
C VAL A 69 2.49 -12.31 13.38
N ARG A 70 2.89 -11.93 14.60
CA ARG A 70 2.98 -12.83 15.75
C ARG A 70 2.95 -12.02 17.04
N ASN A 71 2.36 -12.60 18.08
CA ASN A 71 2.37 -12.03 19.41
C ASN A 71 2.82 -13.09 20.41
N TRP A 72 4.08 -13.00 20.86
CA TRP A 72 4.64 -13.96 21.81
C TRP A 72 4.35 -13.62 23.28
N ASN A 73 3.70 -12.48 23.53
CA ASN A 73 3.41 -12.04 24.88
C ASN A 73 1.99 -12.50 25.29
N PRO A 74 1.86 -13.47 26.21
CA PRO A 74 0.57 -14.04 26.58
C PRO A 74 -0.33 -13.08 27.37
N VAL A 75 0.24 -12.01 27.94
CA VAL A 75 -0.52 -11.00 28.69
C VAL A 75 -0.91 -9.78 27.85
N VAL A 76 -0.34 -9.64 26.66
CA VAL A 76 -0.68 -8.57 25.71
C VAL A 76 -1.69 -9.07 24.71
N ARG A 77 -2.79 -8.34 24.57
CA ARG A 77 -3.74 -8.51 23.47
C ARG A 77 -3.58 -7.35 22.50
N THR A 78 -3.43 -7.65 21.22
CA THR A 78 -3.18 -6.66 20.19
C THR A 78 -3.73 -7.12 18.86
N GLU A 79 -4.37 -6.21 18.14
CA GLU A 79 -4.92 -6.41 16.81
C GLU A 79 -5.02 -5.06 16.10
N LEU A 80 -5.36 -5.08 14.82
CA LEU A 80 -5.61 -3.86 14.08
C LEU A 80 -6.84 -3.15 14.66
N ASN A 81 -6.74 -1.85 14.91
CA ASN A 81 -7.88 -1.05 15.29
C ASN A 81 -8.99 -1.12 14.22
N PRO A 82 -10.28 -1.09 14.60
CA PRO A 82 -11.35 -0.87 13.63
C PRO A 82 -11.09 0.39 12.80
N GLY A 83 -11.06 0.27 11.47
CA GLY A 83 -10.69 1.37 10.57
C GLY A 83 -9.21 1.80 10.63
N GLY A 84 -8.36 1.09 11.38
CA GLY A 84 -6.95 1.45 11.64
C GLY A 84 -6.00 1.29 10.45
N LYS A 85 -6.47 0.86 9.28
CA LYS A 85 -5.69 0.73 8.05
C LYS A 85 -6.10 1.80 7.04
N ASN A 86 -5.12 2.53 6.53
CA ASN A 86 -5.33 3.49 5.44
C ASN A 86 -4.23 3.33 4.39
N ALA A 87 -4.57 3.47 3.11
CA ALA A 87 -3.61 3.44 2.02
C ALA A 87 -4.01 4.48 0.96
N TRP A 88 -3.03 5.22 0.45
CA TRP A 88 -3.28 6.32 -0.48
C TRP A 88 -2.08 6.58 -1.38
N VAL A 89 -2.33 7.28 -2.49
CA VAL A 89 -1.27 7.88 -3.30
C VAL A 89 -1.03 9.29 -2.76
N THR A 90 0.22 9.55 -2.38
CA THR A 90 0.69 10.84 -1.87
C THR A 90 0.82 11.87 -3.00
N GLY A 91 0.79 13.17 -2.65
CA GLY A 91 0.98 14.26 -3.62
C GLY A 91 2.33 14.22 -4.35
N ASP A 92 3.36 13.62 -3.75
CA ASP A 92 4.68 13.43 -4.34
C ASP A 92 4.84 12.10 -5.10
N ASN A 93 3.73 11.52 -5.58
CA ASN A 93 3.67 10.30 -6.42
C ASN A 93 4.26 9.04 -5.75
N LYS A 94 4.03 8.85 -4.46
CA LYS A 94 4.38 7.62 -3.73
C LYS A 94 3.14 6.89 -3.22
N ALA A 95 3.20 5.57 -3.16
CA ALA A 95 2.19 4.76 -2.49
C ALA A 95 2.49 4.70 -0.99
N ALA A 96 1.52 5.05 -0.15
CA ALA A 96 1.64 5.00 1.30
C ALA A 96 0.60 4.04 1.89
N VAL A 97 0.98 3.38 2.99
CA VAL A 97 0.06 2.62 3.85
C VAL A 97 0.41 2.85 5.31
N THR A 98 -0.62 2.95 6.14
CA THR A 98 -0.53 2.99 7.59
C THR A 98 -1.37 1.88 8.21
N GLY A 99 -0.91 1.37 9.34
CA GLY A 99 -1.65 0.48 10.22
C GLY A 99 -1.56 0.98 11.66
N SER A 100 -2.69 1.00 12.35
CA SER A 100 -2.83 1.36 13.76
C SER A 100 -3.32 0.14 14.53
N PHE A 101 -2.55 -0.31 15.52
CA PHE A 101 -2.82 -1.51 16.30
C PHE A 101 -2.97 -1.14 17.75
N PHE A 102 -4.06 -1.51 18.42
CA PHE A 102 -4.14 -1.30 19.86
C PHE A 102 -3.27 -2.33 20.58
N TYR A 103 -2.84 -2.02 21.80
CA TYR A 103 -2.34 -3.01 22.74
C TYR A 103 -3.02 -2.85 24.10
N ARG A 104 -3.44 -3.97 24.66
CA ARG A 104 -4.14 -4.09 25.95
C ARG A 104 -3.41 -5.10 26.82
N ILE A 105 -3.36 -4.86 28.12
CA ILE A 105 -2.87 -5.85 29.10
C ILE A 105 -4.03 -6.32 29.94
N GLY A 106 -4.16 -7.64 30.05
CA GLY A 106 -5.14 -8.27 30.94
C GLY A 106 -5.36 -9.75 30.59
N PRO A 107 -5.41 -10.64 31.60
CA PRO A 107 -5.62 -12.08 31.38
C PRO A 107 -7.01 -12.38 30.79
N LEU A 108 -8.02 -11.54 31.09
CA LEU A 108 -9.41 -11.72 30.67
C LEU A 108 -9.91 -10.53 29.84
N LYS A 109 -10.81 -10.78 28.88
CA LYS A 109 -11.36 -9.77 27.96
C LYS A 109 -12.04 -8.62 28.70
N ASP A 110 -12.63 -8.92 29.86
CA ASP A 110 -13.42 -7.99 30.68
C ASP A 110 -12.58 -7.19 31.70
N PHE A 111 -11.28 -7.51 31.83
CA PHE A 111 -10.32 -6.80 32.70
C PHE A 111 -9.12 -6.23 31.93
N ALA A 112 -9.23 -6.13 30.60
CA ALA A 112 -8.14 -5.67 29.76
C ALA A 112 -8.07 -4.14 29.73
N VAL A 113 -6.97 -3.58 30.26
CA VAL A 113 -6.70 -2.14 30.19
C VAL A 113 -5.99 -1.84 28.87
N GLN A 114 -6.55 -0.93 28.07
CA GLN A 114 -5.87 -0.41 26.88
C GLN A 114 -4.79 0.56 27.29
N LEU A 115 -3.59 0.28 26.81
CA LEU A 115 -2.40 1.03 27.17
C LEU A 115 -1.93 1.96 26.08
N GLY A 116 -2.36 1.73 24.82
CA GLY A 116 -2.00 2.61 23.73
C GLY A 116 -2.18 1.99 22.34
N ASN A 117 -1.51 2.59 21.36
CA ASN A 117 -1.44 2.12 19.99
C ASN A 117 0.00 1.94 19.51
N VAL A 118 0.15 1.12 18.48
CA VAL A 118 1.35 1.00 17.67
C VAL A 118 0.97 1.44 16.26
N HIS A 119 1.70 2.40 15.69
CA HIS A 119 1.49 2.74 14.28
C HIS A 119 2.70 2.43 13.40
N LEU A 120 2.43 1.73 12.30
CA LEU A 120 3.39 1.44 11.26
C LEU A 120 3.05 2.22 10.00
N LYS A 121 4.08 2.69 9.29
CA LYS A 121 3.96 3.30 7.97
C LYS A 121 4.99 2.75 7.00
N ALA A 122 4.53 2.36 5.82
CA ALA A 122 5.39 2.05 4.66
C ALA A 122 5.06 3.00 3.51
N VAL A 123 6.10 3.50 2.84
CA VAL A 123 5.98 4.35 1.65
C VAL A 123 6.86 3.79 0.54
N GLY A 124 6.30 3.64 -0.66
CA GLY A 124 6.98 3.13 -1.86
C GLY A 124 6.94 4.14 -3.00
N ASP A 125 8.07 4.36 -3.68
CA ASP A 125 8.16 5.22 -4.86
C ASP A 125 8.00 4.46 -6.19
N LYS A 126 8.17 5.15 -7.33
CA LYS A 126 8.09 4.55 -8.67
C LYS A 126 9.01 3.33 -8.90
N ASN A 127 10.09 3.23 -8.12
CA ASN A 127 11.09 2.17 -8.24
C ASN A 127 10.84 1.02 -7.24
N GLY A 128 9.88 1.16 -6.32
CA GLY A 128 9.72 0.23 -5.19
C GLY A 128 10.63 0.54 -4.01
N LYS A 129 11.36 1.67 -4.01
CA LYS A 129 12.22 2.08 -2.91
C LYS A 129 11.36 2.49 -1.72
N ARG A 130 11.81 2.08 -0.53
CA ARG A 130 11.03 2.16 0.70
C ARG A 130 11.50 3.29 1.60
N THR A 131 10.56 4.01 2.21
CA THR A 131 10.79 4.88 3.37
C THR A 131 9.85 4.44 4.49
N TYR A 132 10.37 4.36 5.71
CA TYR A 132 9.64 3.81 6.85
C TYR A 132 9.56 4.82 7.99
N LYS A 133 8.45 4.80 8.72
CA LYS A 133 8.31 5.50 9.99
C LYS A 133 7.57 4.60 10.97
N LYS A 134 8.23 4.26 12.07
CA LYS A 134 7.56 3.79 13.29
C LYS A 134 7.01 5.03 13.98
N THR A 135 5.70 5.11 14.14
CA THR A 135 5.13 6.12 15.04
C THR A 135 5.00 5.48 16.42
N ARG A 136 5.29 6.28 17.44
CA ARG A 136 5.45 5.92 18.85
C ARG A 136 4.35 5.02 19.42
N LEU A 137 4.70 4.38 20.54
CA LEU A 137 3.75 3.97 21.58
C LEU A 137 3.24 5.25 22.25
N ASP A 138 1.95 5.52 22.10
CA ASP A 138 1.19 6.56 22.79
C ASP A 138 0.48 5.99 24.03
#